data_AF-A0A948XHL5-F1
#
_entry.id   AF-A0A948XHL5-F1
#
_cell.length_a   1.000
_cell.length_b   1.000
_cell.length_c   1.000
_cell.angle_alpha   90.00
_cell.angle_beta   90.00
_cell.angle_gamma   90.00
#
_symmetry.space_group_name_H-M   'P 1'
#
loop_
_entity.id
_entity.type
_entity.pdbx_description
1 polymer ?
#
loop_
_entity_poly.entity_id
_entity_poly.type
_entity_poly.pdbx_seq_one_letter_code
_entity_poly.pdbx_strand_id
1 'polypeptide(L)'
;MISHLVTFILGAFTGAAGKYLADKYTDKRREIDKDTKTRETFIKIAEQMPAFIKEMQDDFLNSEYKVLREFFILPNNRVMFNSGGERCLFYYEDKHEDLMHKIKLLENNGFVYDVTHTNTPKYRIAEEFRVCVVKAKIKKDKVKL
;
A
#
# COMPACT_ATOMS: atom_id res chain seq x y z
N MET A 1 26.57 -28.79 -47.57
CA MET A 1 26.20 -27.39 -47.27
C MET A 1 24.93 -27.25 -46.43
N ILE A 2 23.92 -28.12 -46.58
CA ILE A 2 22.62 -28.03 -45.87
C ILE A 2 22.71 -28.36 -44.36
N SER A 3 23.65 -29.21 -43.93
CA SER A 3 23.78 -29.70 -42.55
C SER A 3 24.13 -28.62 -41.50
N HIS A 4 24.97 -27.64 -41.86
CA HIS A 4 25.42 -26.60 -40.91
C HIS A 4 24.39 -25.51 -40.65
N LEU A 5 23.44 -25.29 -41.58
CA LEU A 5 22.38 -24.30 -41.42
C LEU A 5 21.32 -24.77 -40.42
N VAL A 6 21.00 -26.07 -40.43
CA VAL A 6 20.00 -26.68 -39.56
C VAL A 6 20.46 -26.68 -38.09
N THR A 7 21.74 -26.97 -37.83
CA THR A 7 22.31 -26.94 -36.47
C THR A 7 22.40 -25.52 -35.90
N PHE A 8 22.69 -24.52 -36.74
CA PHE A 8 22.69 -23.11 -36.33
C PHE A 8 21.30 -22.63 -35.91
N ILE A 9 20.26 -22.99 -36.67
CA ILE A 9 18.87 -22.62 -36.36
C ILE A 9 18.40 -23.30 -35.07
N LEU A 10 18.66 -24.61 -34.89
CA LEU A 10 18.33 -25.34 -33.65
C LEU A 10 19.05 -24.77 -32.41
N GLY A 11 20.31 -24.36 -32.56
CA GLY A 11 21.07 -23.71 -31.49
C GLY A 11 20.49 -22.34 -31.11
N ALA A 12 20.11 -21.54 -32.11
CA ALA A 12 19.48 -20.23 -31.89
C ALA A 12 18.11 -20.34 -31.21
N PHE A 13 17.27 -21.30 -31.63
CA PHE A 13 15.96 -21.55 -31.02
C PHE A 13 16.09 -21.99 -29.55
N THR A 14 17.00 -22.92 -29.25
CA THR A 14 17.22 -23.41 -27.88
C THR A 14 17.76 -22.31 -26.97
N GLY A 15 18.69 -21.48 -27.46
CA GLY A 15 19.22 -20.33 -26.71
C GLY A 15 18.18 -19.25 -26.43
N ALA A 16 17.37 -18.89 -27.43
CA ALA A 16 16.32 -17.87 -27.27
C ALA A 16 15.18 -18.34 -26.35
N ALA A 17 14.73 -19.59 -26.49
CA ALA A 17 13.72 -20.18 -25.62
C ALA A 17 14.23 -20.32 -24.17
N GLY A 18 15.48 -20.75 -23.99
CA GLY A 18 16.13 -20.81 -22.67
C GLY A 18 16.22 -19.44 -22.00
N LYS A 19 16.63 -18.41 -22.74
CA LYS A 19 16.69 -17.02 -22.25
C LYS A 19 15.30 -16.50 -21.85
N TYR A 20 14.29 -16.69 -22.69
CA TYR A 20 12.92 -16.27 -22.37
C TYR A 20 12.37 -16.92 -21.10
N LEU A 21 12.61 -18.22 -20.91
CA LEU A 21 12.17 -18.94 -19.71
C LEU A 21 12.93 -18.48 -18.46
N ALA A 22 14.23 -18.21 -18.59
CA ALA A 22 15.06 -17.68 -17.49
C ALA A 22 14.62 -16.27 -17.08
N ASP A 23 14.38 -15.38 -18.05
CA ASP A 23 13.88 -14.02 -17.81
C ASP A 23 12.50 -14.07 -17.14
N LYS A 24 11.57 -14.88 -17.68
CA LYS A 24 10.23 -15.07 -17.10
C LYS A 24 10.25 -15.58 -15.66
N TYR A 25 11.16 -16.49 -15.34
CA TYR A 25 11.30 -17.01 -13.98
C TYR A 25 11.91 -15.98 -13.02
N THR A 26 12.85 -15.17 -13.50
CA THR A 26 13.49 -14.10 -12.74
C THR A 26 12.48 -12.98 -12.41
N ASP A 27 11.64 -12.60 -13.37
CA ASP A 27 10.61 -11.59 -13.16
C ASP A 27 9.58 -12.03 -12.11
N LYS A 28 9.16 -13.31 -12.13
CA LYS A 28 8.26 -13.84 -11.10
C LYS A 28 8.85 -13.78 -9.69
N ARG A 29 10.15 -14.01 -9.53
CA ARG A 29 10.82 -13.88 -8.22
C ARG A 29 10.84 -12.43 -7.75
N ARG A 30 11.13 -11.48 -8.64
CA ARG A 30 11.14 -10.05 -8.31
C ARG A 30 9.79 -9.56 -7.78
N GLU A 31 8.68 -10.05 -8.33
CA GLU A 31 7.35 -9.70 -7.84
C GLU A 31 7.10 -10.24 -6.41
N ILE A 32 7.51 -11.47 -6.13
CA ILE A 32 7.39 -12.08 -4.79
C ILE A 32 8.29 -11.36 -3.77
N ASP A 33 9.52 -11.05 -4.16
CA ASP A 33 10.47 -10.33 -3.31
C ASP A 33 9.98 -8.91 -3.00
N LYS A 34 9.32 -8.26 -3.98
CA LYS A 34 8.69 -6.96 -3.79
C LYS A 34 7.53 -7.04 -2.80
N ASP A 35 6.59 -7.98 -2.97
CA ASP A 35 5.45 -8.15 -2.05
C ASP A 35 5.92 -8.45 -0.62
N THR A 36 6.91 -9.34 -0.48
CA THR A 36 7.50 -9.70 0.82
C THR A 36 8.13 -8.49 1.49
N LYS A 37 8.97 -7.74 0.77
CA LYS A 37 9.62 -6.52 1.30
C LYS A 37 8.60 -5.46 1.69
N THR A 38 7.58 -5.22 0.86
CA THR A 38 6.49 -4.28 1.18
C THR A 38 5.77 -4.68 2.47
N ARG A 39 5.47 -5.97 2.63
CA ARG A 39 4.79 -6.48 3.83
C ARG A 39 5.66 -6.35 5.09
N GLU A 40 6.95 -6.66 5.00
CA GLU A 40 7.88 -6.49 6.12
C GLU A 40 8.01 -5.03 6.53
N THR A 41 8.14 -4.12 5.57
CA THR A 41 8.14 -2.68 5.82
C THR A 41 6.84 -2.23 6.48
N PHE A 42 5.69 -2.70 5.99
CA PHE A 42 4.39 -2.41 6.59
C PHE A 42 4.31 -2.85 8.05
N ILE A 43 4.73 -4.08 8.38
CA ILE A 43 4.67 -4.60 9.75
C ILE A 43 5.48 -3.70 10.70
N LYS A 44 6.71 -3.34 10.32
CA LYS A 44 7.58 -2.48 11.13
C LYS A 44 6.95 -1.11 11.42
N ILE A 45 6.27 -0.53 10.44
CA ILE A 45 5.60 0.77 10.59
C ILE A 45 4.32 0.63 11.40
N ALA A 46 3.52 -0.40 11.13
CA ALA A 46 2.26 -0.65 11.83
C ALA A 46 2.47 -0.87 13.33
N GLU A 47 3.58 -1.48 13.74
CA GLU A 47 3.95 -1.65 15.15
C GLU A 47 4.20 -0.32 15.88
N GLN A 48 4.56 0.75 15.16
CA GLN A 48 4.79 2.08 15.73
C GLN A 48 3.50 2.90 15.89
N MET A 49 2.42 2.50 15.19
CA MET A 49 1.13 3.23 15.19
C MET A 49 -0.08 2.28 15.24
N PRO A 50 -0.14 1.34 16.19
CA PRO A 50 -1.12 0.25 16.16
C PRO A 50 -2.57 0.74 16.30
N ALA A 51 -2.81 1.79 17.08
CA ALA A 51 -4.15 2.37 17.23
C ALA A 51 -4.65 2.98 15.93
N PHE A 52 -3.78 3.68 15.19
CA PHE A 52 -4.12 4.30 13.92
C PHE A 52 -4.38 3.26 12.82
N ILE A 53 -3.50 2.27 12.66
CA ILE A 53 -3.72 1.20 11.66
C ILE A 53 -4.99 0.42 11.97
N LYS A 54 -5.34 0.24 13.25
CA LYS A 54 -6.59 -0.41 13.64
C LYS A 54 -7.82 0.40 13.24
N GLU A 55 -7.82 1.72 13.45
CA GLU A 55 -8.92 2.58 12.97
C GLU A 55 -9.07 2.48 11.44
N MET A 56 -7.96 2.56 10.70
CA MET A 56 -7.97 2.37 9.24
C MET A 56 -8.46 0.97 8.84
N GLN A 57 -8.10 -0.07 9.60
CA GLN A 57 -8.55 -1.43 9.35
C GLN A 57 -10.07 -1.56 9.52
N ASP A 58 -10.61 -1.01 10.59
CA ASP A 58 -12.05 -1.01 10.86
C ASP A 58 -12.80 -0.25 9.75
N ASP A 59 -12.27 0.89 9.30
CA ASP A 59 -12.81 1.65 8.16
C ASP A 59 -12.75 0.86 6.85
N PHE A 60 -11.63 0.18 6.54
CA PHE A 60 -11.46 -0.56 5.29
C PHE A 60 -12.31 -1.83 5.21
N LEU A 61 -12.66 -2.39 6.37
CA LEU A 61 -13.57 -3.53 6.50
C LEU A 61 -15.04 -3.10 6.45
N ASN A 62 -15.33 -1.82 6.72
CA ASN A 62 -16.67 -1.28 6.60
C ASN A 62 -17.12 -1.30 5.12
N SER A 63 -18.28 -1.94 4.86
CA SER A 63 -18.86 -2.04 3.52
C SER A 63 -19.16 -0.68 2.90
N GLU A 64 -19.45 0.33 3.71
CA GLU A 64 -19.76 1.69 3.25
C GLU A 64 -18.55 2.45 2.71
N TYR A 65 -17.35 2.09 3.18
CA TYR A 65 -16.09 2.77 2.84
C TYR A 65 -15.17 1.93 1.96
N LYS A 66 -15.62 0.73 1.54
CA LYS A 66 -14.84 -0.23 0.77
C LYS A 66 -14.25 0.34 -0.53
N VAL A 67 -14.88 1.34 -1.13
CA VAL A 67 -14.41 1.96 -2.39
C VAL A 67 -13.57 3.21 -2.17
N LEU A 68 -13.57 3.78 -0.98
CA LEU A 68 -12.82 5.01 -0.71
C LEU A 68 -11.33 4.73 -0.75
N ARG A 69 -10.59 5.65 -1.36
CA ARG A 69 -9.12 5.64 -1.45
C ARG A 69 -8.51 6.93 -0.95
N GLU A 70 -9.32 7.83 -0.41
CA GLU A 70 -8.88 9.16 -0.03
C GLU A 70 -9.37 9.45 1.37
N PHE A 71 -8.53 10.10 2.15
CA PHE A 71 -8.85 10.54 3.49
C PHE A 71 -8.32 11.95 3.73
N PHE A 72 -8.94 12.64 4.67
CA PHE A 72 -8.53 13.95 5.13
C PHE A 72 -8.00 13.87 6.56
N ILE A 73 -7.03 14.72 6.86
CA ILE A 73 -6.60 14.99 8.24
C ILE A 73 -7.25 16.28 8.71
N LEU A 74 -7.96 16.20 9.84
CA LEU A 74 -8.60 17.33 10.47
C LEU A 74 -8.06 17.52 11.89
N PRO A 75 -8.03 18.76 12.43
CA PRO A 75 -7.57 19.01 13.80
C PRO A 75 -8.39 18.26 14.87
N ASN A 76 -9.72 18.20 14.70
CA ASN A 76 -10.63 17.53 15.62
C ASN A 76 -11.99 17.27 14.97
N ASN A 77 -12.83 16.48 15.64
CA ASN A 77 -14.17 16.09 15.17
C ASN A 77 -15.23 17.20 15.21
N ARG A 78 -14.90 18.39 15.72
CA ARG A 78 -15.81 19.56 15.77
C ARG A 78 -15.65 20.46 14.56
N VAL A 79 -14.60 20.26 13.76
CA VAL A 79 -14.39 21.02 12.53
C VAL A 79 -15.46 20.64 11.51
N MET A 80 -16.25 21.63 11.10
CA MET A 80 -17.20 21.47 10.00
C MET A 80 -16.43 21.44 8.68
N PHE A 81 -16.34 20.25 8.07
CA PHE A 81 -15.77 20.07 6.75
C PHE A 81 -16.88 19.68 5.77
N ASN A 82 -17.06 20.49 4.72
CA ASN A 82 -18.00 20.18 3.65
C ASN A 82 -17.29 19.36 2.58
N SER A 83 -17.56 18.05 2.53
CA SER A 83 -17.04 17.14 1.50
C SER A 83 -17.78 17.24 0.16
N GLY A 84 -18.66 18.22 -0.03
CA GLY A 84 -19.42 18.39 -1.27
C GLY A 84 -20.45 17.27 -1.52
N GLY A 85 -20.84 16.55 -0.46
CA GLY A 85 -21.76 15.40 -0.54
C GLY A 85 -21.08 14.07 -0.84
N GLU A 86 -19.76 14.05 -1.05
CA GLU A 86 -19.00 12.82 -1.21
C GLU A 86 -18.69 12.18 0.15
N ARG A 87 -18.69 10.84 0.19
CA ARG A 87 -18.25 10.09 1.37
C ARG A 87 -16.72 10.11 1.39
N CYS A 88 -16.14 10.52 2.52
CA CYS A 88 -14.70 10.58 2.71
C CYS A 88 -14.33 9.97 4.06
N LEU A 89 -13.11 9.47 4.15
CA LEU A 89 -12.52 9.07 5.43
C LEU A 89 -11.92 10.30 6.11
N PHE A 90 -12.06 10.37 7.43
CA PHE A 90 -11.56 11.47 8.25
C PHE A 90 -10.80 10.93 9.44
N TYR A 91 -9.55 11.35 9.56
CA TYR A 91 -8.72 11.07 10.73
C TYR A 91 -8.37 12.37 11.44
N TYR A 92 -8.25 12.31 12.76
CA TYR A 92 -8.19 13.50 13.60
C TYR A 92 -6.92 13.57 14.46
N GLU A 93 -6.28 14.73 14.49
CA GLU A 93 -5.05 14.96 15.28
C GLU A 93 -5.29 14.83 16.79
N ASP A 94 -6.48 15.17 17.27
CA ASP A 94 -6.86 15.02 18.69
C ASP A 94 -7.05 13.56 19.14
N LYS A 95 -7.23 12.63 18.21
CA LYS A 95 -7.39 11.19 18.51
C LYS A 95 -6.08 10.41 18.42
N HIS A 96 -5.10 10.92 17.68
CA HIS A 96 -3.82 10.25 17.47
C HIS A 96 -2.67 11.22 17.67
N GLU A 97 -1.89 11.00 18.72
CA GLU A 97 -0.64 11.71 18.94
C GLU A 97 0.25 11.63 17.69
N ASP A 98 0.84 12.76 17.30
CA ASP A 98 1.75 12.85 16.16
C ASP A 98 1.18 12.28 14.85
N LEU A 99 -0.13 12.41 14.61
CA LEU A 99 -0.80 11.88 13.42
C LEU A 99 -0.10 12.30 12.12
N MET A 100 0.27 13.58 11.99
CA MET A 100 0.98 14.06 10.80
C MET A 100 2.34 13.39 10.59
N HIS A 101 3.09 13.12 11.66
CA HIS A 101 4.35 12.37 11.55
C HIS A 101 4.10 10.91 11.15
N LYS A 102 3.05 10.28 11.68
CA LYS A 102 2.63 8.93 11.28
C LYS A 102 2.26 8.88 9.79
N ILE A 103 1.51 9.86 9.30
CA ILE A 103 1.19 9.99 7.88
C ILE A 103 2.46 10.19 7.05
N LYS A 104 3.39 11.04 7.49
CA LYS A 104 4.67 11.24 6.78
C LYS A 104 5.48 9.96 6.69
N LEU A 105 5.47 9.13 7.73
CA LEU A 105 6.12 7.82 7.71
C LEU A 105 5.48 6.87 6.69
N LEU A 106 4.14 6.87 6.58
CA LEU A 106 3.42 6.12 5.55
C LEU A 106 3.73 6.63 4.14
N GLU A 107 3.80 7.95 3.97
CA GLU A 107 4.11 8.59 2.68
C GLU A 107 5.53 8.24 2.22
N ASN A 108 6.51 8.36 3.10
CA ASN A 108 7.91 8.02 2.81
C ASN A 108 8.10 6.56 2.38
N ASN A 109 7.16 5.67 2.72
CA ASN A 109 7.19 4.25 2.35
C ASN A 109 6.22 3.91 1.21
N GLY A 110 5.62 4.90 0.55
CA GLY A 110 4.73 4.72 -0.61
C GLY A 110 3.37 4.12 -0.27
N PHE A 111 2.96 4.16 1.00
CA PHE A 111 1.66 3.63 1.44
C PHE A 111 0.53 4.63 1.28
N VAL A 112 0.85 5.93 1.35
CA VAL A 112 -0.07 7.03 1.08
C VAL A 112 0.64 8.08 0.23
N TYR A 113 -0.14 8.90 -0.47
CA TYR A 113 0.35 9.97 -1.32
C TYR A 113 -0.39 11.25 -1.01
N ASP A 114 0.33 12.35 -0.83
CA ASP A 114 -0.28 13.67 -0.70
C ASP A 114 -0.98 14.07 -2.02
N VAL A 115 -2.27 14.38 -1.94
CA VAL A 115 -3.12 14.87 -3.04
C VAL A 115 -3.84 16.16 -2.63
N THR A 116 -3.23 16.92 -1.73
CA THR A 116 -3.75 18.18 -1.23
C THR A 116 -3.83 19.22 -2.36
N HIS A 117 -5.06 19.59 -2.73
CA HIS A 117 -5.34 20.66 -3.69
C HIS A 117 -5.82 21.96 -3.03
N THR A 118 -6.13 21.90 -1.73
CA THR A 118 -6.70 23.01 -0.95
C THR A 118 -5.89 23.19 0.34
N ASN A 119 -6.37 23.97 1.30
CA ASN A 119 -5.68 24.15 2.59
C ASN A 119 -5.88 22.98 3.57
N THR A 120 -6.64 21.93 3.20
CA THR A 120 -6.88 20.77 4.07
C THR A 120 -6.05 19.58 3.60
N PRO A 121 -5.21 18.99 4.47
CA PRO A 121 -4.39 17.84 4.11
C PRO A 121 -5.26 16.68 3.63
N LYS A 122 -5.02 16.24 2.39
CA LYS A 122 -5.74 15.16 1.72
C LYS A 122 -4.74 14.14 1.20
N TYR A 123 -4.97 12.87 1.51
CA TYR A 123 -4.08 11.79 1.13
C TYR A 123 -4.82 10.70 0.38
N ARG A 124 -4.14 10.10 -0.60
CA ARG A 124 -4.60 8.93 -1.34
C ARG A 124 -3.89 7.67 -0.83
N ILE A 125 -4.65 6.61 -0.60
CA ILE A 125 -4.21 5.31 -0.12
C ILE A 125 -3.70 4.46 -1.29
N ALA A 126 -2.50 3.92 -1.17
CA ALA A 126 -1.99 2.89 -2.06
C ALA A 126 -2.77 1.59 -1.91
N GLU A 127 -3.02 0.87 -3.01
CA GLU A 127 -3.77 -0.38 -2.95
C GLU A 127 -3.02 -1.45 -2.14
N GLU A 128 -1.70 -1.50 -2.27
CA GLU A 128 -0.82 -2.40 -1.52
C GLU A 128 -0.93 -2.15 -0.02
N PHE A 129 -1.00 -0.88 0.40
CA PHE A 129 -1.18 -0.52 1.80
C PHE A 129 -2.50 -1.06 2.34
N ARG A 130 -3.60 -0.82 1.61
CA ARG A 130 -4.92 -1.29 1.99
C ARG A 130 -4.95 -2.81 2.13
N VAL A 131 -4.38 -3.54 1.17
CA VAL A 131 -4.27 -5.00 1.21
C VAL A 131 -3.49 -5.45 2.46
N CYS A 132 -2.40 -4.76 2.78
CA CYS A 132 -1.60 -5.05 3.99
C CYS A 132 -2.40 -4.82 5.27
N VAL A 133 -3.12 -3.69 5.38
CA VAL A 133 -3.95 -3.32 6.54
C VAL A 133 -5.07 -4.34 6.75
N VAL A 134 -5.80 -4.72 5.69
CA VAL A 134 -6.89 -5.69 5.78
C VAL A 134 -6.38 -7.09 6.17
N LYS A 135 -5.22 -7.51 5.67
CA LYS A 135 -4.61 -8.80 6.01
C LYS A 135 -3.90 -8.81 7.37
N ALA A 136 -3.67 -7.64 7.97
CA ALA A 136 -2.96 -7.52 9.24
C ALA A 136 -3.76 -8.17 10.38
N LYS A 137 -3.16 -9.10 11.10
CA LYS A 137 -3.71 -9.59 12.39
C LYS A 137 -3.18 -8.72 13.51
N ILE A 138 -3.77 -7.54 13.71
CA ILE A 138 -3.39 -6.65 14.80
C ILE A 138 -3.89 -7.26 16.10
N LYS A 139 -2.95 -7.66 16.99
CA LYS A 139 -3.30 -8.16 18.32
C LYS A 139 -3.98 -7.04 19.11
N LYS A 140 -5.17 -7.30 19.66
CA LYS A 140 -5.94 -6.35 20.48
C LYS A 140 -5.18 -5.85 21.73
N ASP A 141 -4.12 -6.54 22.14
CA ASP A 141 -3.49 -6.40 23.45
C ASP A 141 -2.61 -5.16 23.66
N LYS A 142 -2.36 -4.35 22.62
CA LYS A 142 -1.54 -3.10 22.74
C LYS A 142 -2.33 -1.80 22.63
N VAL A 143 -3.66 -1.85 22.46
CA VAL A 143 -4.51 -0.65 22.44
C VAL A 143 -5.01 -0.40 23.86
N LYS A 144 -4.14 0.16 24.73
CA LYS A 144 -4.63 0.83 25.94
C LYS A 144 -5.04 2.24 25.55
N LEU A 145 -6.34 2.51 25.65
CA LEU A 145 -6.91 3.85 25.77
C LEU A 145 -6.37 4.52 27.04
#